data_AF-A0A6P1TLS5-F1
#
_entry.id   AF-A0A6P1TLS5-F1
#
_cell.length_a   1.000
_cell.length_b   1.000
_cell.length_c   1.000
_cell.angle_alpha   90.00
_cell.angle_beta   90.00
_cell.angle_gamma   90.00
#
_symmetry.space_group_name_H-M   'P 1'
#
loop_
_entity.id
_entity.type
_entity.pdbx_description
1 polymer ?
#
loop_
_entity_poly.entity_id
_entity_poly.type
_entity_poly.pdbx_seq_one_letter_code
_entity_poly.pdbx_strand_id
1 'polypeptide(L)' 'MKENYYALLICILKPVTVEQSFMMMDGVFPKQNRSISKRDVKFMIIFKRQGMAYKEIGELFGISAGAVYNRIRRNI' A
#
# COMPACT_ATOMS: atom_id res chain seq x y z
N MET A 1 -6.27 4.44 -19.11
CA MET A 1 -6.16 3.40 -20.17
C MET A 1 -4.77 2.77 -20.22
N LYS A 2 -3.69 3.53 -20.50
CA LYS A 2 -2.31 2.97 -20.50
C LYS A 2 -1.86 2.43 -19.14
N GLU A 3 -2.26 3.08 -18.05
CA GLU A 3 -2.00 2.68 -16.66
C GLU A 3 -2.44 1.24 -16.36
N ASN A 4 -3.59 0.81 -16.86
CA ASN A 4 -4.09 -0.55 -16.61
C ASN A 4 -3.19 -1.61 -17.25
N TYR A 5 -2.61 -1.32 -18.43
CA TYR A 5 -1.67 -2.22 -19.09
C TYR A 5 -0.33 -2.30 -18.34
N TYR A 6 0.14 -1.19 -17.78
CA TYR A 6 1.34 -1.18 -16.95
C TYR A 6 1.14 -1.89 -15.61
N ALA A 7 -0.02 -1.71 -14.96
CA ALA A 7 -0.42 -2.45 -13.77
C ALA A 7 -0.42 -3.97 -14.02
N LEU A 8 -1.04 -4.39 -15.15
CA LEU A 8 -1.05 -5.79 -15.57
C LEU A 8 0.38 -6.33 -15.79
N LEU A 9 1.23 -5.58 -16.49
CA LEU A 9 2.63 -5.97 -16.73
C LEU A 9 3.39 -6.16 -15.40
N ILE A 10 3.18 -5.28 -14.42
CA ILE A 10 3.81 -5.36 -13.10
C ILE A 10 3.35 -6.62 -12.35
N CYS A 11 2.05 -6.94 -12.40
CA CYS A 11 1.51 -8.18 -11.80
C CYS A 11 2.03 -9.46 -12.47
N ILE A 12 2.33 -9.42 -13.77
CA ILE A 12 2.95 -10.57 -14.47
C ILE A 12 4.41 -10.73 -14.06
N LEU A 13 5.15 -9.63 -13.95
CA LEU A 13 6.59 -9.64 -13.68
C LEU A 13 6.94 -9.85 -12.21
N LYS A 14 6.02 -9.55 -11.28
CA LYS A 14 6.25 -9.64 -9.84
C LYS A 14 5.04 -10.27 -9.15
N PRO A 15 5.25 -11.06 -8.07
CA PRO A 15 4.15 -11.61 -7.28
C PRO A 15 3.53 -10.50 -6.41
N VAL A 16 2.80 -9.58 -7.04
CA VAL A 16 2.18 -8.42 -6.40
C VAL A 16 0.71 -8.29 -6.81
N THR A 17 -0.12 -7.82 -5.91
CA THR A 17 -1.55 -7.61 -6.19
C THR A 17 -1.75 -6.44 -7.16
N VAL A 18 -2.94 -6.35 -7.75
CA VAL A 18 -3.30 -5.25 -8.65
C VAL A 18 -3.17 -3.91 -7.92
N GLU A 19 -3.61 -3.83 -6.66
CA GLU A 19 -3.46 -2.63 -5.82
C GLU A 19 -1.99 -2.26 -5.61
N GLN A 20 -1.13 -3.25 -5.34
CA GLN A 20 0.32 -3.04 -5.22
C GLN A 20 0.95 -2.57 -6.53
N SER A 21 0.45 -3.05 -7.67
CA SER A 21 0.94 -2.63 -8.98
C SER A 21 0.62 -1.15 -9.26
N PHE A 22 -0.61 -0.70 -8.93
CA PHE A 22 -1.00 0.70 -9.03
C PHE A 22 -0.20 1.58 -8.06
N MET A 23 -0.02 1.12 -6.83
CA MET A 23 0.87 1.79 -5.87
C MET A 23 2.28 1.98 -6.40
N MET A 24 2.88 0.95 -7.00
CA MET A 24 4.22 1.05 -7.58
C MET A 24 4.28 2.09 -8.71
N MET A 25 3.23 2.20 -9.52
CA MET A 25 3.14 3.26 -10.55
C MET A 25 3.02 4.66 -9.94
N ASP A 26 2.30 4.80 -8.82
CA ASP A 26 2.18 6.04 -8.05
C ASP A 26 3.46 6.38 -7.25
N GLY A 27 4.52 5.58 -7.40
CA GLY A 27 5.80 5.73 -6.70
C GLY A 27 5.80 5.22 -5.25
N VAL A 28 4.76 4.47 -4.87
CA VAL A 28 4.65 3.77 -3.59
C VAL A 28 5.17 2.35 -3.78
N PHE A 29 6.46 2.17 -3.51
CA PHE A 29 7.05 0.84 -3.54
C PHE A 29 6.83 0.15 -2.18
N PRO A 30 6.33 -1.10 -2.15
CA PRO A 30 6.33 -1.90 -0.93
C PRO A 30 7.79 -2.12 -0.50
N LYS A 31 8.28 -1.26 0.39
CA LYS A 31 9.65 -1.33 0.89
C LYS A 31 9.72 -2.41 1.97
N GLN A 32 10.59 -3.40 1.79
CA GLN A 32 11.00 -4.31 2.87
C GLN A 32 11.77 -3.57 4.00
N ASN A 33 12.22 -2.32 3.77
CA ASN A 33 13.00 -1.54 4.72
C ASN A 33 12.19 -0.39 5.38
N ARG A 34 12.17 -0.46 6.72
CA ARG A 34 11.57 0.33 7.83
C ARG A 34 11.21 1.82 7.67
N SER A 35 11.59 2.51 6.60
CA SER A 35 11.30 3.94 6.45
C SER A 35 9.92 4.18 5.82
N ILE A 36 8.87 4.05 6.63
CA ILE A 36 7.51 4.43 6.22
C ILE A 36 7.44 5.96 6.17
N SER A 37 7.17 6.49 4.98
CA SER A 37 7.04 7.93 4.77
C SER A 37 5.69 8.45 5.25
N LYS A 38 5.58 9.77 5.45
CA LYS A 38 4.28 10.42 5.74
C LYS A 38 3.27 10.22 4.60
N ARG A 39 3.74 10.00 3.37
CA ARG A 39 2.87 9.73 2.21
C ARG A 39 2.24 8.34 2.32
N ASP A 40 3.00 7.34 2.75
CA ASP A 40 2.50 5.98 2.99
C ASP A 40 1.41 5.96 4.06
N VAL A 41 1.55 6.77 5.12
CA VAL A 41 0.51 6.92 6.14
C VAL A 41 -0.78 7.52 5.57
N LYS A 42 -0.68 8.50 4.65
CA LYS A 42 -1.88 9.03 3.97
C LYS A 42 -2.59 7.94 3.17
N PHE A 43 -1.83 7.11 2.46
CA PHE A 43 -2.40 5.98 1.73
C PHE A 43 -3.06 4.96 2.67
N MET A 44 -2.45 4.62 3.80
CA MET A 44 -3.06 3.75 4.82
C MET A 44 -4.41 4.30 5.32
N ILE A 45 -4.51 5.63 5.53
CA ILE A 45 -5.77 6.29 5.91
C ILE A 45 -6.81 6.18 4.79
N ILE A 46 -6.41 6.39 3.53
CA ILE A 46 -7.30 6.28 2.37
C ILE A 46 -7.85 4.85 2.25
N PHE A 47 -7.01 3.82 2.30
CA PHE A 47 -7.49 2.43 2.25
C PHE A 47 -8.39 2.08 3.42
N LYS A 48 -8.09 2.63 4.61
CA LYS A 48 -8.98 2.41 5.75
C LYS A 48 -10.35 3.05 5.55
N ARG A 49 -10.41 4.24 4.94
CA ARG A 49 -11.68 4.90 4.55
C ARG A 49 -12.43 4.15 3.46
N GLN A 50 -11.72 3.46 2.58
CA GLN A 50 -12.31 2.56 1.56
C GLN A 50 -12.83 1.23 2.15
N GLY A 51 -12.68 1.01 3.46
CA GLY A 51 -13.21 -0.16 4.16
C GLY A 51 -12.22 -1.31 4.34
N MET A 52 -10.99 -1.18 3.87
CA MET A 52 -9.96 -2.22 3.97
C MET A 52 -9.58 -2.51 5.45
N ALA A 53 -9.31 -3.78 5.76
CA ALA A 53 -8.92 -4.19 7.10
C ALA A 53 -7.47 -3.78 7.41
N TYR A 54 -7.15 -3.53 8.68
CA TYR A 54 -5.77 -3.20 9.08
C TYR A 54 -4.76 -4.30 8.73
N LYS A 55 -5.22 -5.56 8.69
CA LYS A 55 -4.41 -6.73 8.30
C LYS A 55 -4.02 -6.65 6.82
N GLU A 56 -4.99 -6.42 5.94
CA GLU A 56 -4.79 -6.31 4.49
C GLU A 56 -3.90 -5.11 4.15
N ILE A 57 -4.14 -3.96 4.80
CA ILE A 57 -3.26 -2.79 4.67
C ILE A 57 -1.84 -3.13 5.16
N GLY A 58 -1.72 -3.90 6.24
CA GLY A 58 -0.43 -4.34 6.75
C GLY A 58 0.33 -5.21 5.75
N GLU A 59 -0.35 -6.19 5.15
CA GLU A 59 0.18 -7.06 4.10
C GLU A 59 0.64 -6.26 2.88
N LEU A 60 -0.14 -5.25 2.50
CA LEU A 60 0.15 -4.34 1.38
C LEU A 60 1.47 -3.56 1.57
N PHE A 61 1.70 -3.09 2.81
CA PHE A 61 2.87 -2.29 3.17
C PHE A 61 4.00 -3.11 3.82
N GLY A 62 3.85 -4.43 3.95
CA GLY A 62 4.84 -5.31 4.59
C GLY A 62 5.02 -5.07 6.10
N ILE A 63 3.97 -4.63 6.81
CA ILE A 63 3.99 -4.34 8.25
C ILE A 63 2.84 -5.00 9.01
N SER A 64 2.98 -5.11 10.33
CA SER A 64 1.92 -5.69 11.16
C SER A 64 0.68 -4.79 11.23
N ALA A 65 -0.50 -5.39 11.36
CA ALA A 65 -1.77 -4.68 11.50
C ALA A 65 -1.76 -3.65 12.65
N GLY A 66 -1.14 -4.00 13.79
CA GLY A 66 -0.98 -3.07 14.93
C GLY A 66 -0.10 -1.87 14.59
N ALA A 67 0.91 -2.05 13.73
CA ALA A 67 1.77 -0.98 13.26
C ALA A 67 1.02 -0.04 12.30
N VAL A 68 0.07 -0.54 11.51
CA VAL A 68 -0.85 0.26 10.69
C VAL A 68 -1.79 1.07 11.60
N TYR A 69 -2.47 0.40 12.54
CA TYR A 69 -3.40 1.04 13.48
C TYR A 69 -2.75 2.21 14.22
N ASN A 70 -1.57 1.99 14.81
CA ASN A 70 -0.85 3.02 15.56
C ASN A 70 -0.46 4.22 14.71
N ARG A 71 -0.14 4.03 13.43
CA ARG A 71 0.21 5.13 12.51
C ARG A 71 -1.00 5.94 12.10
N ILE A 72 -2.10 5.26 11.76
CA ILE A 72 -3.36 5.91 11.43
C ILE A 72 -3.86 6.72 12.62
N ARG A 73 -3.90 6.13 13.82
CA ARG A 73 -4.35 6.80 15.05
C ARG A 73 -3.55 8.06 15.39
N ARG A 74 -2.26 8.11 15.07
CA ARG A 74 -1.39 9.28 15.32
C ARG A 74 -1.53 10.41 14.29
N ASN A 75 -2.22 10.17 13.18
CA ASN A 75 -2.36 11.12 12.05
C ASN A 75 -3.83 11.41 11.71
N ILE A 76 -4.77 10.96 12.55
CA ILE A 76 -6.15 11.42 12.62
C ILE A 76 -6.18 12.52 13.69
#